data_AF-A0A0G0N0B0-F1
#
_entry.id   AF-A0A0G0N0B0-F1
#
_cell.length_a   1.000
_cell.length_b   1.000
_cell.length_c   1.000
_cell.angle_alpha   90.00
_cell.angle_beta   90.00
_cell.angle_gamma   90.00
#
_symmetry.space_group_name_H-M   'P 1'
#
loop_
_entity.id
_entity.type
_entity.pdbx_description
1 polymer ?
#
loop_
_entity_poly.entity_id
_entity_poly.type
_entity_poly.pdbx_seq_one_letter_code
_entity_poly.pdbx_strand_id
1 'polypeptide(L)'
;MEDKKSELISQLEDLLNRHFDNVRELPKGKLEWIVTKAFVAQVNDMRIIVQSNNHPPAHFHVTSKQRNLNVRIDITTFEPLEGEEASRKDIQKIKILLTRNPSLYKKLLETYDRFNISKNENNDR
;
A
#
# COMPACT_ATOMS: atom_id res chain seq x y z
N MET A 1 -16.80 -4.88 -23.98
CA MET A 1 -15.33 -4.78 -24.14
C MET A 1 -14.68 -4.34 -22.82
N GLU A 2 -15.39 -3.61 -21.93
CA GLU A 2 -15.00 -3.36 -20.53
C GLU A 2 -14.63 -4.62 -19.74
N ASP A 3 -15.42 -5.71 -19.84
CA ASP A 3 -15.31 -6.84 -18.91
C ASP A 3 -13.97 -7.57 -18.96
N LYS A 4 -13.44 -7.83 -20.16
CA LYS A 4 -12.12 -8.47 -20.33
C LYS A 4 -10.97 -7.61 -19.82
N LYS A 5 -11.11 -6.27 -19.89
CA LYS A 5 -10.09 -5.35 -19.39
C LYS A 5 -10.10 -5.29 -17.86
N SER A 6 -11.28 -5.27 -17.25
CA SER A 6 -11.47 -5.31 -15.81
C SER A 6 -10.93 -6.63 -15.21
N GLU A 7 -11.25 -7.75 -15.86
CA GLU A 7 -10.77 -9.09 -15.52
C GLU A 7 -9.23 -9.15 -15.55
N LEU A 8 -8.61 -8.63 -16.62
CA LEU A 8 -7.15 -8.63 -16.77
C LEU A 8 -6.47 -7.76 -15.68
N ILE A 9 -7.07 -6.62 -15.33
CA ILE A 9 -6.59 -5.75 -14.25
C ILE A 9 -6.64 -6.49 -12.92
N SER A 10 -7.74 -7.19 -12.61
CA SER A 10 -7.87 -8.00 -11.40
C SER A 10 -6.80 -9.09 -11.32
N GLN A 11 -6.57 -9.83 -12.42
CA GLN A 11 -5.55 -10.88 -12.47
C GLN A 11 -4.12 -10.33 -12.31
N LEU A 12 -3.86 -9.14 -12.85
CA LEU A 12 -2.58 -8.45 -12.67
C LEU A 12 -2.38 -7.99 -11.23
N GLU A 13 -3.44 -7.46 -10.59
CA GLU A 13 -3.42 -7.11 -9.18
C GLU A 13 -3.14 -8.33 -8.29
N ASP A 14 -3.75 -9.48 -8.59
CA ASP A 14 -3.50 -10.73 -7.86
C ASP A 14 -2.08 -11.27 -8.02
N LEU A 15 -1.50 -11.16 -9.23
CA LEU A 15 -0.10 -11.52 -9.47
C LEU A 15 0.86 -10.59 -8.74
N LEU A 16 0.57 -9.29 -8.73
CA LEU A 16 1.38 -8.31 -8.01
C LEU A 16 1.28 -8.51 -6.49
N ASN A 17 0.10 -8.79 -5.96
CA ASN A 17 -0.10 -9.12 -4.55
C ASN A 17 0.70 -10.38 -4.17
N ARG A 18 0.57 -11.46 -4.96
CA ARG A 18 1.34 -12.70 -4.74
C ARG A 18 2.85 -12.52 -4.83
N HIS A 19 3.35 -11.62 -5.67
CA HIS A 19 4.78 -11.30 -5.72
C HIS A 19 5.27 -10.58 -4.44
N PHE A 20 4.38 -9.92 -3.72
CA PHE A 20 4.71 -9.22 -2.47
C PHE A 20 4.40 -10.02 -1.20
N ASP A 21 3.70 -11.14 -1.33
CA ASP A 21 3.58 -12.16 -0.30
C ASP A 21 4.96 -12.78 -0.04
N ASN A 22 5.44 -12.71 1.18
CA ASN A 22 6.67 -13.35 1.62
C ASN A 22 6.31 -14.53 2.53
N VAL A 23 7.15 -15.56 2.56
CA VAL A 23 7.03 -16.65 3.53
C VAL A 23 8.06 -16.40 4.63
N ARG A 24 7.60 -16.38 5.88
CA ARG A 24 8.49 -16.37 7.06
C ARG A 24 8.42 -17.73 7.73
N GLU A 25 9.60 -18.26 8.05
CA GLU A 25 9.71 -19.43 8.91
C GLU A 25 9.68 -18.99 10.38
N LEU A 26 8.76 -19.57 11.15
CA LEU A 26 8.61 -19.39 12.59
C LEU A 26 9.38 -20.49 13.34
N PRO A 27 9.66 -20.32 14.65
CA PRO A 27 10.24 -21.38 15.47
C PRO A 27 9.45 -22.69 15.35
N LYS A 28 10.18 -23.82 15.33
CA LYS A 28 9.64 -25.19 15.12
C LYS A 28 9.18 -25.50 13.68
N GLY A 29 9.65 -24.76 12.68
CA GLY A 29 9.44 -25.10 11.26
C GLY A 29 8.03 -24.81 10.74
N LYS A 30 7.27 -23.96 11.44
CA LYS A 30 5.95 -23.51 10.96
C LYS A 30 6.16 -22.38 9.94
N LEU A 31 5.56 -22.51 8.76
CA LEU A 31 5.58 -21.47 7.74
C LEU A 31 4.35 -20.56 7.90
N GLU A 32 4.57 -19.25 7.81
CA GLU A 32 3.51 -18.25 7.77
C GLU A 32 3.65 -17.38 6.52
N TRP A 33 2.53 -17.16 5.84
CA TRP A 33 2.45 -16.19 4.74
C TRP A 33 2.35 -14.80 5.35
N ILE A 34 3.37 -13.97 5.11
CA ILE A 34 3.41 -12.58 5.55
C ILE A 34 3.38 -11.69 4.31
N VAL A 35 2.29 -10.95 4.15
CA VAL A 35 2.24 -9.87 3.18
C VAL A 35 3.04 -8.70 3.76
N THR A 36 4.20 -8.36 3.19
CA THR A 36 5.06 -7.29 3.73
C THR A 36 4.73 -5.93 3.13
N LYS A 37 4.18 -5.93 1.92
CA LYS A 37 3.75 -4.74 1.20
C LYS A 37 2.60 -5.08 0.26
N ALA A 38 1.68 -4.15 0.05
CA ALA A 38 0.60 -4.28 -0.93
C ALA A 38 0.60 -3.07 -1.85
N PHE A 39 0.47 -3.33 -3.15
CA PHE A 39 0.27 -2.28 -4.15
C PHE A 39 -1.20 -1.88 -4.18
N VAL A 40 -1.46 -0.58 -4.14
CA VAL A 40 -2.82 -0.03 -4.15
C VAL A 40 -3.15 0.58 -5.50
N ALA A 41 -2.28 1.47 -6.00
CA ALA A 41 -2.45 2.13 -7.28
C ALA A 41 -1.14 2.74 -7.78
N GLN A 42 -1.16 3.16 -9.04
CA GLN A 42 -0.08 3.90 -9.68
C GLN A 42 -0.62 5.19 -10.32
N VAL A 43 0.14 6.28 -10.19
CA VAL A 43 -0.08 7.55 -10.87
C VAL A 43 1.23 8.05 -11.44
N ASN A 44 1.29 8.15 -12.78
CA ASN A 44 2.55 8.34 -13.52
C ASN A 44 3.58 7.26 -13.13
N ASP A 45 4.75 7.68 -12.67
CA ASP A 45 5.85 6.84 -12.20
C ASP A 45 5.77 6.51 -10.70
N MET A 46 4.78 7.04 -9.98
CA MET A 46 4.62 6.87 -8.53
C MET A 46 3.67 5.72 -8.20
N ARG A 47 4.06 4.89 -7.24
CA ARG A 47 3.27 3.77 -6.72
C ARG A 47 2.84 4.05 -5.29
N ILE A 48 1.57 3.84 -5.01
CA ILE A 48 0.96 3.88 -3.68
C ILE A 48 1.03 2.47 -3.10
N ILE A 49 1.68 2.33 -1.95
CA ILE A 49 1.99 1.06 -1.30
C ILE A 49 1.63 1.15 0.19
N VAL A 50 1.06 0.09 0.74
CA VAL A 50 0.91 -0.11 2.19
C VAL A 50 1.95 -1.13 2.63
N GLN A 51 2.59 -0.94 3.79
CA GLN A 51 3.57 -1.88 4.34
C GLN A 51 3.12 -2.46 5.69
N SER A 52 3.56 -3.68 6.01
CA SER A 52 3.17 -4.38 7.26
C SER A 52 3.80 -3.82 8.52
N ASN A 53 4.93 -3.13 8.39
CA ASN A 53 5.55 -2.38 9.47
C ASN A 53 4.85 -1.04 9.75
N ASN A 54 3.62 -0.81 9.27
CA ASN A 54 2.87 0.39 9.63
C ASN A 54 2.66 0.43 11.16
N HIS A 55 3.19 1.49 11.76
CA HIS A 55 3.02 1.87 13.15
C HIS A 55 2.40 3.27 13.15
N PRO A 56 1.74 3.71 14.25
CA PRO A 56 1.22 5.07 14.34
C PRO A 56 2.30 6.13 14.02
N PRO A 57 1.97 7.23 13.32
CA PRO A 57 0.65 7.59 12.77
C PRO A 57 0.28 6.77 11.53
N ALA A 58 -1.01 6.69 11.19
CA ALA A 58 -1.48 5.91 10.05
C ALA A 58 -1.04 6.53 8.71
N HIS A 59 -0.26 5.78 7.93
CA HIS A 59 0.35 6.28 6.70
C HIS A 59 0.44 5.23 5.60
N PHE A 60 0.66 5.70 4.37
CA PHE A 60 1.02 4.88 3.22
C PHE A 60 2.28 5.42 2.56
N HIS A 61 2.95 4.57 1.78
CA HIS A 61 4.16 4.92 1.05
C HIS A 61 3.83 5.32 -0.38
N VAL A 62 4.49 6.37 -0.84
CA VAL A 62 4.58 6.77 -2.23
C VAL A 62 6.00 6.53 -2.69
N THR A 63 6.18 5.64 -3.67
CA THR A 63 7.51 5.28 -4.18
C THR A 63 7.63 5.55 -5.67
N SER A 64 8.79 6.03 -6.11
CA SER A 64 9.19 6.05 -7.54
C SER A 64 10.63 5.59 -7.66
N LYS A 65 10.84 4.53 -8.45
CA LYS A 65 12.20 4.06 -8.78
C LYS A 65 12.94 5.03 -9.70
N GLN A 66 12.22 5.68 -10.61
CA GLN A 66 12.82 6.60 -11.59
C GLN A 66 13.39 7.84 -10.90
N ARG A 67 12.73 8.29 -9.83
CA ARG A 67 13.10 9.51 -9.10
C ARG A 67 13.74 9.25 -7.74
N ASN A 68 14.02 7.99 -7.40
CA ASN A 68 14.47 7.56 -6.08
C ASN A 68 13.63 8.16 -4.93
N LEU A 69 12.31 8.18 -5.12
CA LEU A 69 11.34 8.72 -4.16
C LEU A 69 10.84 7.58 -3.27
N ASN A 70 10.81 7.79 -1.96
CA ASN A 70 10.10 6.95 -1.01
C ASN A 70 9.62 7.85 0.14
N VAL A 71 8.35 8.22 0.09
CA VAL A 71 7.78 9.20 1.01
C VAL A 71 6.59 8.61 1.76
N ARG A 72 6.52 8.88 3.05
CA ARG A 72 5.37 8.53 3.90
C ARG A 72 4.34 9.66 3.88
N ILE A 73 3.10 9.30 3.54
CA ILE A 73 1.96 10.21 3.46
C ILE A 73 0.92 9.80 4.51
N ASP A 74 0.45 10.76 5.29
CA ASP A 74 -0.63 10.56 6.23
C ASP A 74 -1.92 10.13 5.50
N ILE A 75 -2.54 9.05 5.98
CA ILE A 75 -3.66 8.42 5.28
C ILE A 75 -4.93 9.26 5.29
N THR A 76 -5.05 10.21 6.22
CA THR A 76 -6.26 11.01 6.45
C THR A 76 -6.15 12.38 5.79
N THR A 77 -5.00 13.03 5.94
CA THR A 77 -4.76 14.41 5.48
C THR A 77 -4.17 14.46 4.07
N PHE A 78 -3.56 13.36 3.62
CA PHE A 78 -2.79 13.25 2.38
C PHE A 78 -1.57 14.18 2.31
N GLU A 79 -1.07 14.61 3.46
CA GLU A 79 0.15 15.41 3.56
C GLU A 79 1.35 14.50 3.91
N PRO A 80 2.57 14.88 3.49
CA PRO A 80 3.79 14.20 3.94
C PRO A 80 3.92 14.23 5.46
N LEU A 81 4.42 13.14 6.04
CA LEU A 81 4.79 13.14 7.45
C LEU A 81 5.99 14.08 7.71
N GLU A 82 6.20 14.44 8.97
CA GLU A 82 7.32 15.29 9.37
C GLU A 82 8.66 14.72 8.91
N GLY A 83 9.49 15.58 8.30
CA GLY A 83 10.80 15.20 7.76
C GLY A 83 10.77 14.54 6.38
N GLU A 84 9.59 14.29 5.81
CA GLU A 84 9.46 13.74 4.46
C GLU A 84 9.43 14.85 3.40
N GLU A 85 10.23 14.69 2.34
CA GLU A 85 10.28 15.65 1.24
C GLU A 85 9.62 15.09 -0.02
N ALA A 86 8.53 15.74 -0.45
CA ALA A 86 7.87 15.47 -1.71
C ALA A 86 7.49 16.76 -2.43
N SER A 87 7.50 16.71 -3.76
CA SER A 87 7.00 17.82 -4.57
C SER A 87 5.52 18.08 -4.29
N ARG A 88 5.15 19.33 -4.04
CA ARG A 88 3.75 19.76 -3.88
C ARG A 88 2.87 19.33 -5.05
N LYS A 89 3.41 19.32 -6.28
CA LYS A 89 2.68 18.87 -7.47
C LYS A 89 2.35 17.38 -7.41
N ASP A 90 3.24 16.57 -6.84
CA ASP A 90 3.03 15.13 -6.74
C ASP A 90 2.06 14.79 -5.62
N ILE A 91 2.17 15.46 -4.47
CA ILE A 91 1.19 15.37 -3.39
C ILE A 91 -0.19 15.74 -3.90
N GLN A 92 -0.31 16.82 -4.67
CA GLN A 92 -1.58 17.22 -5.26
C GLN A 92 -2.16 16.16 -6.22
N LYS A 93 -1.33 15.50 -7.02
CA LYS A 93 -1.79 14.40 -7.90
C LYS A 93 -2.33 13.22 -7.10
N ILE A 94 -1.64 12.83 -6.03
CA ILE A 94 -2.06 11.72 -5.16
C ILE A 94 -3.37 12.07 -4.46
N LYS A 95 -3.45 13.28 -3.90
CA LYS A 95 -4.66 13.80 -3.26
C LYS A 95 -5.84 13.79 -4.22
N ILE A 96 -5.67 14.33 -5.42
CA ILE A 96 -6.70 14.32 -6.47
C ILE A 96 -7.11 12.89 -6.81
N LEU A 97 -6.15 11.98 -6.99
CA LEU A 97 -6.41 10.58 -7.33
C LEU A 97 -7.28 9.90 -6.25
N LEU A 98 -6.94 10.05 -4.98
CA LEU A 98 -7.64 9.39 -3.88
C LEU A 98 -8.99 10.04 -3.59
N THR A 99 -9.06 11.38 -3.60
CA THR A 99 -10.32 12.10 -3.34
C THR A 99 -11.34 11.93 -4.47
N ARG A 100 -10.90 11.85 -5.73
CA ARG A 100 -11.82 11.68 -6.88
C ARG A 100 -12.21 10.23 -7.14
N ASN A 101 -11.56 9.26 -6.49
CA ASN A 101 -11.87 7.84 -6.64
C ASN A 101 -12.15 7.21 -5.26
N PRO A 102 -13.37 7.36 -4.73
CA PRO A 102 -13.73 6.85 -3.40
C PRO A 102 -13.51 5.35 -3.24
N SER A 103 -13.71 4.56 -4.30
CA SER A 103 -13.41 3.12 -4.31
C SER A 103 -11.93 2.82 -4.10
N LEU A 104 -11.04 3.63 -4.67
CA LEU A 104 -9.60 3.48 -4.50
C LEU A 104 -9.17 3.89 -3.09
N TYR A 105 -9.74 4.96 -2.55
CA TYR A 105 -9.48 5.34 -1.16
C TYR A 105 -9.98 4.27 -0.18
N LYS A 106 -11.16 3.69 -0.44
CA LYS A 106 -11.65 2.54 0.32
C LYS A 106 -10.68 1.35 0.26
N LYS A 107 -10.21 0.98 -0.93
CA LYS A 107 -9.19 -0.07 -1.12
C LYS A 107 -7.91 0.21 -0.33
N LEU A 108 -7.45 1.47 -0.28
CA LEU A 108 -6.29 1.88 0.52
C LEU A 108 -6.51 1.60 2.02
N LEU A 109 -7.66 2.01 2.56
CA LEU A 109 -8.02 1.80 3.97
C LEU A 109 -8.14 0.30 4.30
N GLU A 110 -8.87 -0.46 3.50
CA GLU A 110 -9.01 -1.91 3.68
C GLU A 110 -7.66 -2.63 3.63
N THR A 111 -6.77 -2.17 2.74
CA THR A 111 -5.40 -2.68 2.65
C THR A 111 -4.61 -2.32 3.92
N TYR A 112 -4.72 -1.09 4.42
CA TYR A 112 -4.07 -0.66 5.65
C TYR A 112 -4.54 -1.47 6.86
N ASP A 113 -5.85 -1.65 7.01
CA ASP A 113 -6.46 -2.38 8.13
C ASP A 113 -6.09 -3.86 8.11
N ARG A 114 -6.11 -4.51 6.94
CA ARG A 114 -5.66 -5.90 6.77
C ARG A 114 -4.26 -6.12 7.34
N PHE A 115 -3.36 -5.16 7.14
CA PHE A 115 -1.98 -5.27 7.59
C PHE A 115 -1.83 -4.97 9.09
N ASN A 116 -2.69 -4.12 9.67
CA ASN A 116 -2.69 -3.87 11.12
C ASN A 116 -3.36 -5.00 11.93
N ILE A 117 -4.40 -5.64 11.41
CA ILE A 117 -5.06 -6.77 12.08
C ILE A 117 -4.08 -7.95 12.23
N SER A 118 -3.21 -8.19 11.22
CA SER A 118 -2.19 -9.25 11.26
C SER A 118 -1.15 -9.12 12.39
N LYS A 119 -1.02 -7.93 13.02
CA LYS A 119 -0.16 -7.73 14.19
C LYS A 119 -0.83 -8.11 15.50
N ASN A 120 -2.15 -7.91 15.63
CA ASN A 120 -2.84 -8.13 16.89
C ASN A 120 -3.04 -9.61 17.22
N GLU A 121 -3.14 -10.49 16.23
CA GLU A 121 -3.25 -11.94 16.47
C GLU A 121 -1.92 -12.60 16.92
N ASN A 122 -0.80 -11.88 16.82
CA ASN A 122 0.54 -12.37 17.14
C ASN A 122 1.09 -11.85 18.48
N ASN A 123 0.35 -11.01 19.20
CA ASN A 123 0.75 -10.48 20.52
C ASN A 123 0.04 -11.17 21.71
N ASP A 124 -0.88 -12.10 21.46
CA ASP A 124 -1.64 -12.84 22.49
C ASP A 124 -1.20 -14.31 22.65
N ARG A 125 0.06 -14.65 22.33
CA ARG A 125 0.60 -16.01 22.56
C ARG A 125 2.01 -16.04 23.16
#